data_AF-A0A9D7RP82-F1
#
_entry.id   AF-A0A9D7RP82-F1
#
_cell.length_a   1.000
_cell.length_b   1.000
_cell.length_c   1.000
_cell.angle_alpha   90.00
_cell.angle_beta   90.00
_cell.angle_gamma   90.00
#
_symmetry.space_group_name_H-M   'P 1'
#
loop_
_entity.id
_entity.type
_entity.pdbx_description
1 polymer ?
#
loop_
_entity_poly.entity_id
_entity_poly.type
_entity_poly.pdbx_seq_one_letter_code
_entity_poly.pdbx_strand_id
1 'polypeptide(L)'
;MVAINSAESNRATLKYLSEVTWGTTPATGTVRQARFTSSSLVTEKQTAVSDEIRADRMVSNIIETGASNGGDINVEFAAGTLDDLLEGFLLGTWTKSMNHLLLKGSSTDITGANTIVISGGDYTDWIADNDWLKLEGFQTAANNVYVSVNGAPVFASGNTTVTVDQTLVVENGSAFTKIMNAGDVLASSTTIQLGTNSVTNLPASTTTNMKVGQTVYIEGLGKGEGTVVVTATDPVEGSTITVSDGTTSVVFEVRTNAALVAEGNTHIALSGTPATMAASIAAVINGKFAKTTFKVSATVVTDTVTITNNAGAGGSIATSDAVAFTVTSFAGGSATKNGFVTVASITSGTAFTTEETLTADTNSGGATVVLKGSHLRNPGVVSEITKRSFTVETGFTDTSKFFLRKGMRVGSINLSATANELVSASVTLMGGPSVHSSTEALTGGSYIELGSTNTEVMNATSNVGEIVKDGVTLTTAIQSIEISGENNLREQRAVSAKYPAGVGYGRSVLNGTIAAYFENFDLYDDFINHVTTSLKFPFQDVDNFKYVFVLPALKITSDPIAPGGVDQDVMEEMEFQVQRDPALNTQFMIDRFSSVFPFSAA
;
A
#
# COMPACT_ATOMS: atom_id res chain seq x y z
N MET A 1 11.46 47.87 21.54
CA MET A 1 10.52 46.75 21.41
C MET A 1 11.32 45.56 20.90
N VAL A 2 11.35 44.43 21.60
CA VAL A 2 12.04 43.23 21.12
C VAL A 2 11.12 42.54 20.11
N ALA A 3 11.58 42.36 18.88
CA ALA A 3 10.84 41.60 17.87
C ALA A 3 11.00 40.09 18.14
N ILE A 4 9.89 39.34 18.13
CA ILE A 4 9.89 37.89 18.29
C ILE A 4 9.93 37.26 16.89
N ASN A 5 11.01 36.55 16.58
CA ASN A 5 11.12 35.71 15.40
C ASN A 5 11.13 34.24 15.88
N SER A 6 9.94 33.66 16.03
CA SER A 6 9.76 32.27 16.46
C SER A 6 9.60 31.34 15.25
N ALA A 7 9.98 30.08 15.42
CA ALA A 7 9.65 29.04 14.46
C ALA A 7 8.14 28.72 14.50
N GLU A 8 7.58 28.34 13.35
CA GLU A 8 6.20 27.91 13.16
C GLU A 8 6.12 26.41 12.88
N SER A 9 5.24 25.69 13.58
CA SER A 9 5.07 24.24 13.39
C SER A 9 4.63 23.87 11.96
N ASN A 10 3.88 24.73 11.29
CA ASN A 10 3.45 24.52 9.90
C ASN A 10 4.61 24.55 8.88
N ARG A 11 5.79 24.99 9.32
CA ARG A 11 7.03 25.03 8.52
C ARG A 11 8.09 24.05 9.03
N ALA A 12 7.68 23.12 9.90
CA ALA A 12 8.53 22.05 10.39
C ALA A 12 8.63 20.91 9.36
N THR A 13 9.79 20.27 9.30
CA THR A 13 10.07 19.11 8.46
C THR A 13 10.68 17.99 9.29
N LEU A 14 10.46 16.75 8.84
CA LEU A 14 11.09 15.56 9.40
C LEU A 14 11.66 14.75 8.25
N LYS A 15 12.98 14.59 8.23
CA LYS A 15 13.70 13.75 7.26
C LYS A 15 14.41 12.62 8.00
N TYR A 16 14.53 11.46 7.38
CA TYR A 16 15.31 10.37 7.93
C TYR A 16 16.11 9.64 6.87
N LEU A 17 17.19 9.02 7.33
CA LEU A 17 18.13 8.24 6.54
C LEU A 17 18.54 7.01 7.34
N SER A 18 18.48 5.83 6.71
CA SER A 18 18.96 4.59 7.30
C SER A 18 20.48 4.61 7.48
N GLU A 19 20.97 4.20 8.65
CA GLU A 19 22.40 4.15 8.98
C GLU A 19 23.01 2.78 8.64
N VAL A 20 24.22 2.79 8.08
CA VAL A 20 25.01 1.56 7.88
C VAL A 20 25.71 1.15 9.18
N THR A 21 26.15 2.13 9.97
CA THR A 21 26.77 1.93 11.28
C THR A 21 26.03 2.78 12.30
N TRP A 22 25.63 2.16 13.41
CA TRP A 22 24.85 2.82 14.45
C TRP A 22 25.50 4.12 14.93
N GLY A 23 24.74 5.21 14.96
CA GLY A 23 25.18 6.52 15.42
C GLY A 23 26.03 7.30 14.39
N THR A 24 26.21 6.77 13.19
CA THR A 24 26.96 7.41 12.10
C THR A 24 26.06 7.67 10.91
N THR A 25 25.82 8.95 10.63
CA THR A 25 25.10 9.39 9.42
C THR A 25 25.92 9.02 8.18
N PRO A 26 25.37 8.22 7.25
CA PRO A 26 26.05 7.90 6.00
C PRO A 26 26.31 9.17 5.16
N ALA A 27 27.40 9.19 4.41
CA ALA A 27 27.74 10.30 3.52
C ALA A 27 26.89 10.33 2.23
N THR A 28 26.28 9.20 1.88
CA THR A 28 25.41 9.01 0.72
C THR A 28 24.25 8.10 1.09
N GLY A 29 23.11 8.25 0.42
CA GLY A 29 21.97 7.35 0.58
C GLY A 29 20.66 8.02 0.19
N THR A 30 19.58 7.27 0.34
CA THR A 30 18.22 7.76 0.08
C THR A 30 17.65 8.37 1.34
N VAL A 31 17.42 9.68 1.30
CA VAL A 31 16.76 10.44 2.36
C VAL A 31 15.27 10.45 2.07
N ARG A 32 14.46 10.15 3.09
CA ARG A 32 13.00 10.19 2.97
C ARG A 32 12.43 11.27 3.88
N GLN A 33 11.57 12.11 3.32
CA GLN A 33 10.77 13.04 4.10
C GLN A 33 9.54 12.34 4.67
N ALA A 34 9.43 12.32 6.00
CA ALA A 34 8.30 11.73 6.70
C ALA A 34 7.08 12.65 6.65
N ARG A 35 5.90 12.04 6.54
CA ARG A 35 4.62 12.68 6.87
C ARG A 35 4.38 12.49 8.36
N PHE A 36 3.99 13.55 9.06
CA PHE A 36 3.73 13.49 10.49
C PHE A 36 2.67 14.52 10.88
N THR A 37 1.89 14.21 11.90
CA THR A 37 0.93 15.13 12.53
C THR A 37 1.54 15.81 13.75
N SER A 38 2.44 15.12 14.46
CA SER A 38 3.24 15.69 15.54
C SER A 38 4.52 14.90 15.78
N SER A 39 5.47 15.52 16.46
CA SER A 39 6.70 14.86 16.92
C SER A 39 7.07 15.35 18.32
N SER A 40 7.40 14.42 19.21
CA SER A 40 7.89 14.69 20.57
C SER A 40 9.38 14.38 20.73
N LEU A 41 10.11 14.20 19.62
CA LEU A 41 11.54 13.88 19.64
C LEU A 41 12.33 14.95 20.38
N VAL A 42 12.92 14.59 21.53
CA VAL A 42 13.63 15.53 22.40
C VAL A 42 14.93 14.92 22.91
N THR A 43 15.85 15.80 23.31
CA THR A 43 17.06 15.40 24.06
C THR A 43 16.86 15.75 25.51
N GLU A 44 16.99 14.76 26.39
CA GLU A 44 16.90 14.96 27.82
C GLU A 44 18.28 14.88 28.46
N LYS A 45 18.48 15.65 29.53
CA LYS A 45 19.69 15.61 30.35
C LYS A 45 19.38 14.91 31.66
N GLN A 46 20.29 14.04 32.07
CA GLN A 46 20.32 13.48 33.41
C GLN A 46 21.29 14.30 34.26
N THR A 47 20.83 14.73 35.43
CA THR A 47 21.64 15.49 36.37
C THR A 47 21.62 14.85 37.75
N ALA A 48 22.70 15.05 38.51
CA ALA A 48 22.77 14.68 39.92
C ALA A 48 23.14 15.92 40.73
N VAL A 49 22.50 16.07 41.89
CA VAL A 49 22.91 17.05 42.89
C VAL A 49 24.01 16.42 43.72
N SER A 50 25.08 17.17 44.00
CA SER A 50 26.15 16.67 44.87
C SER A 50 25.65 16.57 46.31
N ASP A 51 25.90 15.42 46.96
CA ASP A 51 25.63 15.20 48.40
C ASP A 51 26.69 15.84 49.32
N GLU A 52 27.45 16.82 48.81
CA GLU A 52 28.44 17.55 49.58
C GLU A 52 27.78 18.36 50.71
N ILE A 53 28.17 18.08 51.96
CA ILE A 53 27.61 18.74 53.13
C ILE A 53 28.21 20.14 53.28
N ARG A 54 27.38 21.18 53.14
CA ARG A 54 27.75 22.58 53.37
C ARG A 54 27.06 23.16 54.61
N ALA A 55 27.81 23.95 55.37
CA ALA A 55 27.31 24.60 56.58
C ALA A 55 26.25 25.70 56.31
N ASP A 56 26.20 26.22 55.08
CA ASP A 56 25.22 27.23 54.63
C ASP A 56 23.87 26.65 54.18
N ARG A 57 23.73 25.31 54.19
CA ARG A 57 22.51 24.56 53.79
C ARG A 57 22.09 24.79 52.34
N MET A 58 23.00 25.21 51.47
CA MET A 58 22.71 25.43 50.05
C MET A 58 23.19 24.26 49.18
N VAL A 59 22.53 24.08 48.02
CA VAL A 59 22.95 23.11 47.00
C VAL A 59 24.30 23.53 46.43
N SER A 60 25.32 22.67 46.57
CA SER A 60 26.69 23.01 46.16
C SER A 60 26.86 23.00 44.64
N ASN A 61 26.33 21.98 43.98
CA ASN A 61 26.47 21.79 42.55
C ASN A 61 25.41 20.85 41.97
N ILE A 62 25.06 21.08 40.71
CA ILE A 62 24.24 20.19 39.89
C ILE A 62 25.10 19.78 38.70
N ILE A 63 25.49 18.50 38.65
CA ILE A 63 26.35 17.96 37.59
C ILE A 63 25.54 17.18 36.56
N GLU A 64 25.92 17.27 35.29
CA GLU A 64 25.35 16.44 34.23
C GLU A 64 25.99 15.05 34.27
N THR A 65 25.16 14.01 34.41
CA THR A 65 25.61 12.60 34.52
C THR A 65 25.34 11.81 33.24
N GLY A 66 24.53 12.35 32.32
CA GLY A 66 24.28 11.77 31.02
C GLY A 66 23.21 12.52 30.22
N ALA A 67 22.90 12.00 29.04
CA ALA A 67 21.78 12.43 28.21
C ALA A 67 21.09 11.23 27.55
N SER A 68 19.85 11.42 27.12
CA SER A 68 19.06 10.47 26.32
C SER A 68 18.42 11.21 25.15
N ASN A 69 18.05 10.47 24.10
CA ASN A 69 17.32 11.01 22.98
C ASN A 69 16.23 10.04 22.56
N GLY A 70 15.01 10.52 22.43
CA GLY A 70 13.88 9.71 22.03
C GLY A 70 12.59 10.54 21.96
N GLY A 71 11.49 9.83 21.77
CA GLY A 71 10.16 10.38 21.65
C GLY A 71 9.42 9.80 20.44
N ASP A 72 8.26 10.35 20.18
CA ASP A 72 7.29 9.79 19.24
C ASP A 72 7.23 10.59 17.95
N ILE A 73 6.88 9.88 16.88
CA ILE A 73 6.41 10.43 15.63
C ILE A 73 5.00 9.92 15.44
N ASN A 74 4.02 10.83 15.42
CA ASN A 74 2.62 10.51 15.17
C ASN A 74 2.30 10.82 13.71
N VAL A 75 1.57 9.91 13.07
CA VAL A 75 1.19 10.00 11.66
C VAL A 75 -0.25 9.56 11.47
N GLU A 76 -0.86 10.01 10.38
CA GLU A 76 -2.03 9.35 9.81
C GLU A 76 -1.53 8.28 8.84
N PHE A 77 -2.13 7.09 8.88
CA PHE A 77 -1.66 5.97 8.08
C PHE A 77 -1.96 6.20 6.59
N ALA A 78 -0.92 6.11 5.77
CA ALA A 78 -0.97 6.17 4.32
C ALA A 78 0.13 5.28 3.75
N ALA A 79 -0.07 4.74 2.54
CA ALA A 79 0.88 3.82 1.91
C ALA A 79 2.29 4.44 1.77
N GLY A 80 3.32 3.66 2.12
CA GLY A 80 4.72 4.07 2.05
C GLY A 80 5.22 5.00 3.16
N THR A 81 4.34 5.49 4.06
CA THR A 81 4.72 6.46 5.10
C THR A 81 5.61 5.84 6.18
N LEU A 82 5.32 4.61 6.60
CA LEU A 82 5.95 3.95 7.74
C LEU A 82 6.86 2.78 7.37
N ASP A 83 7.03 2.47 6.08
CA ASP A 83 7.62 1.21 5.65
C ASP A 83 9.03 0.94 6.18
N ASP A 84 9.89 1.94 6.15
CA ASP A 84 11.26 1.83 6.67
C ASP A 84 11.28 1.71 8.20
N LEU A 85 10.35 2.37 8.88
CA LEU A 85 10.19 2.29 10.34
C LEU A 85 9.60 0.93 10.76
N LEU A 86 8.68 0.37 9.97
CA LEU A 86 8.15 -0.98 10.14
C LEU A 86 9.25 -2.04 10.00
N GLU A 87 10.15 -1.90 9.02
CA GLU A 87 11.34 -2.77 8.94
C GLU A 87 12.24 -2.63 10.17
N GLY A 88 12.39 -1.41 10.69
CA GLY A 88 13.16 -1.12 11.89
C GLY A 88 12.53 -1.71 13.16
N PHE A 89 11.20 -1.76 13.22
CA PHE A 89 10.45 -2.38 14.31
C PHE A 89 10.53 -3.92 14.24
N LEU A 90 10.25 -4.51 13.08
CA LEU A 90 10.21 -5.98 12.94
C LEU A 90 11.58 -6.63 12.85
N LEU A 91 12.62 -5.84 12.58
CA LEU A 91 13.98 -6.35 12.32
C LEU A 91 14.03 -7.32 11.13
N GLY A 92 13.01 -7.29 10.28
CA GLY A 92 12.94 -8.02 9.01
C GLY A 92 13.18 -7.09 7.83
N THR A 93 13.19 -7.64 6.63
CA THR A 93 13.39 -6.87 5.40
C THR A 93 12.23 -7.15 4.44
N TRP A 94 11.69 -6.09 3.83
CA TRP A 94 10.73 -6.21 2.75
C TRP A 94 11.32 -7.07 1.64
N THR A 95 10.60 -8.12 1.22
CA THR A 95 11.09 -9.00 0.17
C THR A 95 11.22 -8.32 -1.20
N LYS A 96 10.47 -7.22 -1.41
CA LYS A 96 10.56 -6.36 -2.59
C LYS A 96 10.59 -4.90 -2.14
N SER A 97 11.48 -4.10 -2.72
CA SER A 97 11.54 -2.67 -2.44
C SER A 97 10.43 -1.92 -3.17
N MET A 98 9.87 -0.90 -2.54
CA MET A 98 8.89 0.01 -3.12
C MET A 98 9.10 1.42 -2.59
N ASN A 99 9.21 2.38 -3.50
CA ASN A 99 9.33 3.80 -3.13
C ASN A 99 7.97 4.51 -3.06
N HIS A 100 6.88 3.86 -3.49
CA HIS A 100 5.52 4.40 -3.51
C HIS A 100 5.39 5.70 -4.32
N LEU A 101 6.15 5.82 -5.41
CA LEU A 101 5.92 6.86 -6.42
C LEU A 101 4.46 6.78 -6.89
N LEU A 102 3.78 7.92 -6.89
CA LEU A 102 2.45 8.11 -7.42
C LEU A 102 2.38 9.46 -8.12
N LEU A 103 2.27 9.40 -9.44
CA LEU A 103 2.08 10.55 -10.31
C LEU A 103 0.66 10.50 -10.87
N LYS A 104 -0.06 11.63 -10.82
CA LYS A 104 -1.44 11.74 -11.27
C LYS A 104 -1.60 12.90 -12.24
N GLY A 105 -2.53 12.75 -13.16
CA GLY A 105 -3.04 13.84 -13.98
C GLY A 105 -2.40 13.97 -15.35
N SER A 106 -2.75 15.05 -16.02
CA SER A 106 -2.46 15.29 -17.44
C SER A 106 -0.99 15.64 -17.73
N SER A 107 -0.11 15.58 -16.74
CA SER A 107 1.34 15.75 -16.96
C SER A 107 2.03 14.47 -17.43
N THR A 108 1.31 13.35 -17.50
CA THR A 108 1.84 12.02 -17.83
C THR A 108 1.34 11.56 -19.20
N ASP A 109 2.19 11.69 -20.22
CA ASP A 109 1.84 11.40 -21.61
C ASP A 109 2.57 10.16 -22.14
N ILE A 110 1.92 9.39 -23.01
CA ILE A 110 2.58 8.39 -23.86
C ILE A 110 2.84 9.05 -25.21
N THR A 111 4.11 9.34 -25.50
CA THR A 111 4.51 10.14 -26.67
C THR A 111 5.08 9.30 -27.81
N GLY A 112 5.34 8.01 -27.55
CA GLY A 112 5.82 7.06 -28.54
C GLY A 112 5.44 5.64 -28.16
N ALA A 113 5.78 4.68 -29.02
CA ALA A 113 5.45 3.28 -28.83
C ALA A 113 6.06 2.67 -27.56
N ASN A 114 7.07 3.27 -26.97
CA ASN A 114 7.70 2.80 -25.73
C ASN A 114 8.20 3.97 -24.86
N THR A 115 7.60 5.14 -25.03
CA THR A 115 8.08 6.39 -24.42
C THR A 115 6.98 7.07 -23.63
N ILE A 116 7.23 7.20 -22.33
CA ILE A 116 6.42 7.99 -21.40
C ILE A 116 7.17 9.31 -21.14
N VAL A 117 6.44 10.42 -21.17
CA VAL A 117 6.95 11.74 -20.80
C VAL A 117 6.15 12.26 -19.62
N ILE A 118 6.87 12.60 -18.55
CA ILE A 118 6.33 13.23 -17.35
C ILE A 118 6.80 14.69 -17.36
N SER A 119 5.86 15.62 -17.50
CA SER A 119 6.16 17.04 -17.57
C SER A 119 6.16 17.71 -16.19
N GLY A 120 6.97 18.76 -16.04
CA GLY A 120 6.93 19.65 -14.88
C GLY A 120 7.72 19.18 -13.65
N GLY A 121 8.58 18.16 -13.78
CA GLY A 121 9.41 17.68 -12.68
C GLY A 121 10.51 16.73 -13.11
N ASP A 122 11.58 16.69 -12.30
CA ASP A 122 12.62 15.66 -12.37
C ASP A 122 12.22 14.50 -11.45
N TYR A 123 12.00 13.33 -12.06
CA TYR A 123 11.63 12.10 -11.36
C TYR A 123 12.69 11.00 -11.54
N THR A 124 13.88 11.35 -12.02
CA THR A 124 14.98 10.38 -12.25
C THR A 124 15.45 9.72 -10.95
N ASP A 125 15.34 10.41 -9.81
CA ASP A 125 15.61 9.87 -8.47
C ASP A 125 14.56 8.86 -7.97
N TRP A 126 13.35 8.91 -8.54
CA TRP A 126 12.23 8.05 -8.17
C TRP A 126 12.05 6.85 -9.09
N ILE A 127 12.66 6.87 -10.27
CA ILE A 127 12.48 5.85 -11.30
C ILE A 127 13.86 5.35 -11.71
N ALA A 128 14.19 4.11 -11.38
CA ALA A 128 15.43 3.48 -11.78
C ALA A 128 15.23 2.55 -12.99
N ASP A 129 16.34 2.18 -13.63
CA ASP A 129 16.34 1.12 -14.65
C ASP A 129 15.85 -0.21 -14.07
N ASN A 130 15.07 -0.97 -14.84
CA ASN A 130 14.40 -2.21 -14.45
C ASN A 130 13.34 -2.08 -13.33
N ASP A 131 12.99 -0.86 -12.91
CA ASP A 131 11.84 -0.67 -12.03
C ASP A 131 10.55 -1.05 -12.75
N TRP A 132 9.61 -1.60 -11.98
CA TRP A 132 8.27 -1.87 -12.46
C TRP A 132 7.40 -0.65 -12.22
N LEU A 133 6.66 -0.26 -13.26
CA LEU A 133 5.64 0.78 -13.21
C LEU A 133 4.29 0.18 -13.56
N LYS A 134 3.25 0.72 -12.92
CA LYS A 134 1.87 0.46 -13.31
C LYS A 134 1.29 1.72 -13.94
N LEU A 135 0.72 1.53 -15.13
CA LEU A 135 0.02 2.55 -15.88
C LEU A 135 -1.48 2.34 -15.72
N GLU A 136 -2.19 3.40 -15.37
CA GLU A 136 -3.64 3.39 -15.19
C GLU A 136 -4.26 4.71 -15.65
N GLY A 137 -5.58 4.70 -15.82
CA GLY A 137 -6.35 5.90 -16.11
C GLY A 137 -6.22 6.44 -17.54
N PHE A 138 -5.64 5.65 -18.44
CA PHE A 138 -5.64 5.90 -19.87
C PHE A 138 -6.96 5.42 -20.49
N GLN A 139 -7.51 6.19 -21.42
CA GLN A 139 -8.69 5.80 -22.20
C GLN A 139 -8.35 4.70 -23.20
N THR A 140 -7.11 4.59 -23.67
CA THR A 140 -6.70 3.43 -24.47
C THR A 140 -6.46 2.23 -23.56
N ALA A 141 -7.26 1.17 -23.71
CA ALA A 141 -7.13 -0.05 -22.91
C ALA A 141 -5.73 -0.69 -22.99
N ALA A 142 -5.03 -0.58 -24.13
CA ALA A 142 -3.67 -1.11 -24.27
C ALA A 142 -2.63 -0.40 -23.38
N ASN A 143 -2.93 0.81 -22.90
CA ASN A 143 -2.01 1.61 -22.09
C ASN A 143 -2.15 1.33 -20.58
N ASN A 144 -3.22 0.68 -20.11
CA ASN A 144 -3.39 0.38 -18.69
C ASN A 144 -2.81 -1.00 -18.35
N VAL A 145 -1.50 -1.06 -18.22
CA VAL A 145 -0.69 -2.27 -18.08
C VAL A 145 0.45 -2.10 -17.08
N TYR A 146 1.11 -3.21 -16.74
CA TYR A 146 2.40 -3.19 -16.06
C TYR A 146 3.53 -3.13 -17.09
N VAL A 147 4.51 -2.28 -16.84
CA VAL A 147 5.69 -2.10 -17.70
C VAL A 147 6.95 -2.13 -16.86
N SER A 148 8.06 -2.61 -17.42
CA SER A 148 9.38 -2.43 -16.82
C SER A 148 10.12 -1.29 -17.53
N VAL A 149 10.83 -0.50 -16.73
CA VAL A 149 11.68 0.59 -17.24
C VAL A 149 12.88 -0.02 -17.95
N ASN A 150 13.13 0.44 -19.18
CA ASN A 150 14.19 -0.04 -20.04
C ASN A 150 15.22 1.09 -20.28
N GLY A 151 16.23 1.12 -19.41
CA GLY A 151 17.24 2.16 -19.34
C GLY A 151 16.92 3.25 -18.32
N ALA A 152 17.96 3.93 -17.83
CA ALA A 152 17.80 5.02 -16.87
C ALA A 152 16.95 6.16 -17.48
N PRO A 153 15.93 6.66 -16.75
CA PRO A 153 15.17 7.83 -17.18
C PRO A 153 16.05 9.07 -17.36
N VAL A 154 15.61 9.98 -18.23
CA VAL A 154 16.36 11.19 -18.56
C VAL A 154 15.52 12.42 -18.25
N PHE A 155 16.05 13.31 -17.41
CA PHE A 155 15.48 14.64 -17.22
C PHE A 155 16.14 15.64 -18.17
N ALA A 156 15.33 16.25 -19.04
CA ALA A 156 15.77 17.29 -19.96
C ALA A 156 14.63 18.25 -20.28
N SER A 157 14.95 19.54 -20.44
CA SER A 157 13.99 20.57 -20.84
C SER A 157 12.71 20.64 -19.97
N GLY A 158 12.81 20.31 -18.68
CA GLY A 158 11.69 20.33 -17.73
C GLY A 158 10.81 19.08 -17.72
N ASN A 159 11.19 18.03 -18.46
CA ASN A 159 10.46 16.77 -18.55
C ASN A 159 11.35 15.59 -18.17
N THR A 160 10.77 14.60 -17.48
CA THR A 160 11.37 13.28 -17.30
C THR A 160 10.86 12.34 -18.39
N THR A 161 11.77 11.74 -19.15
CA THR A 161 11.46 10.76 -20.20
C THR A 161 11.82 9.37 -19.71
N VAL A 162 10.85 8.45 -19.79
CA VAL A 162 11.01 7.05 -19.38
C VAL A 162 10.78 6.17 -20.61
N THR A 163 11.74 5.31 -20.92
CA THR A 163 11.60 4.28 -21.93
C THR A 163 11.19 2.97 -21.26
N VAL A 164 10.27 2.22 -21.87
CA VAL A 164 9.72 0.98 -21.30
C VAL A 164 9.88 -0.21 -22.23
N ASP A 165 9.66 -1.41 -21.71
CA ASP A 165 9.77 -2.69 -22.41
C ASP A 165 8.55 -3.05 -23.28
N GLN A 166 7.40 -2.43 -23.04
CA GLN A 166 6.16 -2.71 -23.75
C GLN A 166 5.87 -1.75 -24.90
N THR A 167 5.06 -2.23 -25.86
CA THR A 167 4.47 -1.39 -26.90
C THR A 167 3.20 -0.73 -26.40
N LEU A 168 3.21 0.59 -26.32
CA LEU A 168 2.12 1.47 -25.92
C LEU A 168 1.53 2.20 -27.14
N VAL A 169 0.36 2.78 -26.95
CA VAL A 169 -0.32 3.63 -27.93
C VAL A 169 -0.18 5.09 -27.51
N VAL A 170 0.21 5.95 -28.45
CA VAL A 170 0.34 7.39 -28.20
C VAL A 170 -0.97 7.95 -27.68
N GLU A 171 -0.93 8.56 -26.50
CA GLU A 171 -2.08 9.10 -25.79
C GLU A 171 -1.62 10.16 -24.80
N ASN A 172 -2.32 11.30 -24.76
CA ASN A 172 -2.08 12.33 -23.76
C ASN A 172 -2.70 11.92 -22.42
N GLY A 173 -2.05 12.29 -21.33
CA GLY A 173 -2.58 12.12 -19.99
C GLY A 173 -3.89 12.89 -19.79
N SER A 174 -4.76 12.32 -18.96
CA SER A 174 -6.00 12.94 -18.51
C SER A 174 -5.94 13.25 -17.01
N ALA A 175 -6.99 13.85 -16.45
CA ALA A 175 -7.10 14.03 -14.99
C ALA A 175 -7.11 12.70 -14.21
N PHE A 176 -7.35 11.57 -14.89
CA PHE A 176 -7.42 10.24 -14.27
C PHE A 176 -6.16 9.42 -14.46
N THR A 177 -5.25 9.83 -15.35
CA THR A 177 -4.03 9.07 -15.66
C THR A 177 -3.14 9.00 -14.43
N LYS A 178 -2.60 7.80 -14.16
CA LYS A 178 -1.70 7.52 -13.05
C LYS A 178 -0.50 6.71 -13.52
N ILE A 179 0.67 7.05 -13.00
CA ILE A 179 1.88 6.24 -13.08
C ILE A 179 2.32 5.96 -11.65
N MET A 180 2.43 4.68 -11.32
CA MET A 180 2.72 4.22 -9.96
C MET A 180 3.92 3.29 -9.95
N ASN A 181 4.72 3.37 -8.89
CA ASN A 181 5.70 2.33 -8.61
C ASN A 181 4.98 0.99 -8.36
N ALA A 182 5.42 -0.04 -9.07
CA ALA A 182 4.96 -1.41 -8.95
C ALA A 182 6.10 -2.35 -8.56
N GLY A 183 6.99 -1.88 -7.68
CA GLY A 183 8.17 -2.63 -7.24
C GLY A 183 7.86 -4.00 -6.60
N ASP A 184 6.61 -4.23 -6.21
CA ASP A 184 6.09 -5.51 -5.72
C ASP A 184 5.79 -6.56 -6.81
N VAL A 185 5.97 -6.25 -8.10
CA VAL A 185 5.89 -7.27 -9.16
C VAL A 185 6.98 -8.32 -8.94
N LEU A 186 6.53 -9.56 -8.72
CA LEU A 186 7.37 -10.75 -8.55
C LEU A 186 7.62 -11.46 -9.89
N ALA A 187 6.61 -11.46 -10.76
CA ALA A 187 6.70 -11.99 -12.11
C ALA A 187 5.63 -11.37 -13.03
N SER A 188 5.97 -11.22 -14.31
CA SER A 188 5.03 -10.94 -15.40
C SER A 188 5.41 -11.84 -16.57
N SER A 189 4.53 -12.76 -16.98
CA SER A 189 4.83 -13.71 -18.06
C SER A 189 3.57 -14.38 -18.62
N THR A 190 3.60 -14.73 -19.90
CA THR A 190 2.57 -15.56 -20.56
C THR A 190 2.74 -17.05 -20.30
N THR A 191 3.85 -17.47 -19.67
CA THR A 191 4.14 -18.89 -19.39
C THR A 191 3.52 -19.40 -18.09
N ILE A 192 3.12 -18.49 -17.19
CA ILE A 192 2.63 -18.83 -15.85
C ILE A 192 1.32 -19.61 -15.98
N GLN A 193 1.21 -20.70 -15.22
CA GLN A 193 0.04 -21.58 -15.25
C GLN A 193 -0.53 -21.74 -13.84
N LEU A 194 -1.84 -21.94 -13.78
CA LEU A 194 -2.54 -22.31 -12.55
C LEU A 194 -2.82 -23.81 -12.59
N GLY A 195 -2.38 -24.54 -11.56
CA GLY A 195 -2.89 -25.87 -11.26
C GLY A 195 -4.02 -25.78 -10.23
N THR A 196 -4.54 -26.93 -9.80
CA THR A 196 -5.40 -26.96 -8.61
C THR A 196 -4.57 -26.50 -7.41
N ASN A 197 -4.91 -25.34 -6.85
CA ASN A 197 -4.24 -24.69 -5.71
C ASN A 197 -2.72 -24.55 -5.87
N SER A 198 -2.27 -24.29 -7.10
CA SER A 198 -0.84 -24.12 -7.39
C SER A 198 -0.59 -23.14 -8.51
N VAL A 199 0.57 -22.50 -8.46
CA VAL A 199 1.09 -21.62 -9.50
C VAL A 199 2.44 -22.17 -9.94
N THR A 200 2.62 -22.33 -11.24
CA THR A 200 3.81 -22.97 -11.84
C THR A 200 4.31 -22.17 -13.04
N ASN A 201 5.48 -22.55 -13.55
CA ASN A 201 6.16 -21.90 -14.68
C ASN A 201 6.40 -20.40 -14.46
N LEU A 202 6.65 -20.01 -13.21
CA LEU A 202 7.15 -18.69 -12.88
C LEU A 202 8.57 -18.52 -13.46
N PRO A 203 8.97 -17.29 -13.81
CA PRO A 203 10.37 -16.97 -14.10
C PRO A 203 11.33 -17.51 -13.03
N ALA A 204 12.55 -17.82 -13.44
CA ALA A 204 13.55 -18.40 -12.55
C ALA A 204 13.76 -17.52 -11.31
N SER A 205 13.78 -18.16 -10.14
CA SER A 205 14.02 -17.53 -8.84
C SER A 205 12.94 -16.55 -8.35
N THR A 206 11.76 -16.47 -8.98
CA THR A 206 10.66 -15.63 -8.48
C THR A 206 10.35 -15.88 -7.00
N THR A 207 10.39 -17.15 -6.56
CA THR A 207 10.05 -17.52 -5.18
C THR A 207 11.11 -17.18 -4.13
N THR A 208 12.31 -16.69 -4.51
CA THR A 208 13.31 -16.25 -3.52
C THR A 208 12.86 -15.01 -2.75
N ASN A 209 11.97 -14.22 -3.36
CA ASN A 209 11.35 -13.03 -2.74
C ASN A 209 9.98 -13.35 -2.12
N MET A 210 9.67 -14.63 -1.92
CA MET A 210 8.42 -15.09 -1.33
C MET A 210 8.68 -15.79 0.00
N LYS A 211 7.70 -15.74 0.90
CA LYS A 211 7.69 -16.51 2.15
C LYS A 211 6.40 -17.31 2.27
N VAL A 212 6.45 -18.44 2.99
CA VAL A 212 5.24 -19.19 3.34
C VAL A 212 4.37 -18.34 4.27
N GLY A 213 3.05 -18.38 4.07
CA GLY A 213 2.04 -17.55 4.74
C GLY A 213 1.89 -16.13 4.19
N GLN A 214 2.75 -15.70 3.27
CA GLN A 214 2.61 -14.40 2.61
C GLN A 214 1.35 -14.38 1.74
N THR A 215 0.61 -13.27 1.77
CA THR A 215 -0.40 -12.98 0.76
C THR A 215 0.29 -12.50 -0.53
N VAL A 216 -0.10 -13.04 -1.67
CA VAL A 216 0.29 -12.58 -3.01
C VAL A 216 -0.96 -12.29 -3.84
N TYR A 217 -0.81 -11.44 -4.86
CA TYR A 217 -1.89 -11.08 -5.77
C TYR A 217 -1.58 -11.60 -7.17
N ILE A 218 -2.54 -12.31 -7.76
CA ILE A 218 -2.44 -12.90 -9.09
C ILE A 218 -3.47 -12.23 -10.00
N GLU A 219 -3.04 -11.81 -11.19
CA GLU A 219 -3.92 -11.20 -12.17
C GLU A 219 -3.58 -11.64 -13.60
N GLY A 220 -4.57 -11.62 -14.49
CA GLY A 220 -4.41 -11.84 -15.93
C GLY A 220 -5.29 -12.95 -16.48
N LEU A 221 -5.57 -13.99 -15.69
CA LEU A 221 -6.47 -15.08 -16.05
C LEU A 221 -7.87 -14.92 -15.45
N GLY A 222 -8.83 -15.67 -15.97
CA GLY A 222 -10.19 -15.71 -15.43
C GLY A 222 -11.04 -14.46 -15.70
N LYS A 223 -10.62 -13.58 -16.61
CA LYS A 223 -11.43 -12.46 -17.07
C LYS A 223 -12.56 -12.96 -17.97
N GLY A 224 -13.77 -12.45 -17.77
CA GLY A 224 -14.92 -12.80 -18.60
C GLY A 224 -14.98 -11.94 -19.87
N GLU A 225 -15.34 -12.53 -20.99
CA GLU A 225 -15.52 -11.80 -22.27
C GLU A 225 -16.94 -11.93 -22.78
N GLY A 226 -17.47 -10.81 -23.28
CA GLY A 226 -18.75 -10.72 -23.96
C GLY A 226 -18.63 -9.78 -25.16
N THR A 227 -19.68 -9.68 -25.96
CA THR A 227 -19.64 -8.89 -27.19
C THR A 227 -20.86 -8.01 -27.35
N VAL A 228 -20.67 -6.84 -27.97
CA VAL A 228 -21.73 -6.05 -28.58
C VAL A 228 -21.41 -5.92 -30.06
N VAL A 229 -22.23 -6.52 -30.91
CA VAL A 229 -22.13 -6.38 -32.37
C VAL A 229 -23.16 -5.34 -32.80
N VAL A 230 -22.68 -4.28 -33.45
CA VAL A 230 -23.56 -3.24 -34.01
C VAL A 230 -24.08 -3.71 -35.36
N THR A 231 -25.39 -3.92 -35.47
CA THR A 231 -26.03 -4.47 -36.67
C THR A 231 -26.73 -3.42 -37.52
N ALA A 232 -27.00 -2.24 -36.96
CA ALA A 232 -27.67 -1.14 -37.64
C ALA A 232 -26.76 0.09 -37.80
N THR A 233 -26.95 0.82 -38.89
CA THR A 233 -26.25 2.08 -39.18
C THR A 233 -26.67 3.20 -38.23
N ASP A 234 -27.95 3.22 -37.83
CA ASP A 234 -28.54 4.23 -36.95
C ASP A 234 -29.45 3.56 -35.90
N PRO A 235 -28.93 3.23 -34.70
CA PRO A 235 -29.74 2.81 -33.57
C PRO A 235 -30.81 3.84 -33.20
N VAL A 236 -31.93 3.40 -32.62
CA VAL A 236 -32.98 4.34 -32.18
C VAL A 236 -32.41 5.30 -31.12
N GLU A 237 -32.70 6.60 -31.20
CA GLU A 237 -32.29 7.54 -30.16
C GLU A 237 -32.82 7.13 -28.77
N GLY A 238 -31.95 7.14 -27.77
CA GLY A 238 -32.27 6.65 -26.43
C GLY A 238 -32.10 5.15 -26.25
N SER A 239 -31.63 4.42 -27.28
CA SER A 239 -31.22 3.02 -27.12
C SER A 239 -30.12 2.92 -26.07
N THR A 240 -30.17 1.88 -25.26
CA THR A 240 -29.25 1.67 -24.16
C THR A 240 -28.51 0.34 -24.28
N ILE A 241 -27.28 0.36 -23.77
CA ILE A 241 -26.47 -0.82 -23.47
C ILE A 241 -26.17 -0.76 -21.98
N THR A 242 -26.58 -1.76 -21.23
CA THR A 242 -26.26 -1.87 -19.80
C THR A 242 -25.17 -2.90 -19.63
N VAL A 243 -24.07 -2.51 -18.98
CA VAL A 243 -22.96 -3.41 -18.67
C VAL A 243 -22.74 -3.41 -17.16
N SER A 244 -22.68 -4.60 -16.58
CA SER A 244 -22.36 -4.81 -15.17
C SER A 244 -21.11 -5.65 -15.03
N ASP A 245 -20.18 -5.26 -14.16
CA ASP A 245 -19.02 -6.08 -13.78
C ASP A 245 -19.34 -7.11 -12.68
N GLY A 246 -20.61 -7.14 -12.21
CA GLY A 246 -21.07 -7.96 -11.09
C GLY A 246 -21.20 -7.18 -9.79
N THR A 247 -20.58 -6.00 -9.69
CA THR A 247 -20.67 -5.10 -8.53
C THR A 247 -21.28 -3.76 -8.93
N THR A 248 -20.75 -3.16 -10.00
CA THR A 248 -21.17 -1.88 -10.55
C THR A 248 -21.87 -2.12 -11.89
N SER A 249 -23.00 -1.44 -12.08
CA SER A 249 -23.73 -1.44 -13.34
C SER A 249 -23.73 -0.03 -13.95
N VAL A 250 -23.38 0.07 -15.22
CA VAL A 250 -23.38 1.31 -15.98
C VAL A 250 -24.32 1.18 -17.16
N VAL A 251 -25.24 2.13 -17.28
CA VAL A 251 -26.12 2.26 -18.44
C VAL A 251 -25.48 3.27 -19.41
N PHE A 252 -25.22 2.82 -20.62
CA PHE A 252 -24.73 3.63 -21.72
C PHE A 252 -25.89 3.94 -22.68
N GLU A 253 -26.11 5.20 -23.01
CA GLU A 253 -27.26 5.65 -23.78
C GLU A 253 -26.83 6.38 -25.06
N VAL A 254 -27.37 5.92 -26.18
CA VAL A 254 -27.08 6.46 -27.51
C VAL A 254 -27.90 7.72 -27.74
N ARG A 255 -27.23 8.85 -27.91
CA ARG A 255 -27.87 10.14 -28.25
C ARG A 255 -27.01 10.93 -29.23
N THR A 256 -27.64 11.75 -30.06
CA THR A 256 -26.92 12.77 -30.84
C THR A 256 -26.41 13.91 -29.95
N ASN A 257 -27.14 14.25 -28.89
CA ASN A 257 -26.80 15.32 -27.95
C ASN A 257 -26.65 14.79 -26.53
N ALA A 258 -25.49 15.02 -25.91
CA ALA A 258 -25.18 14.62 -24.54
C ALA A 258 -26.15 15.21 -23.50
N ALA A 259 -26.75 16.38 -23.78
CA ALA A 259 -27.71 17.02 -22.88
C ALA A 259 -29.07 16.32 -22.78
N LEU A 260 -29.34 15.36 -23.68
CA LEU A 260 -30.58 14.58 -23.71
C LEU A 260 -30.45 13.19 -23.07
N VAL A 261 -29.26 12.86 -22.57
CA VAL A 261 -29.00 11.60 -21.86
C VAL A 261 -29.71 11.63 -20.52
N ALA A 262 -30.38 10.54 -20.17
CA ALA A 262 -31.09 10.46 -18.90
C ALA A 262 -30.12 10.57 -17.71
N GLU A 263 -30.61 11.09 -16.58
CA GLU A 263 -29.81 11.23 -15.38
C GLU A 263 -29.24 9.87 -14.93
N GLY A 264 -27.93 9.82 -14.64
CA GLY A 264 -27.22 8.60 -14.27
C GLY A 264 -26.69 7.79 -15.46
N ASN A 265 -27.16 8.02 -16.69
CA ASN A 265 -26.68 7.33 -17.88
C ASN A 265 -25.38 7.96 -18.44
N THR A 266 -24.62 7.15 -19.17
CA THR A 266 -23.38 7.58 -19.83
C THR A 266 -23.61 7.77 -21.31
N HIS A 267 -23.28 8.94 -21.84
CA HIS A 267 -23.49 9.27 -23.25
C HIS A 267 -22.65 8.39 -24.17
N ILE A 268 -23.29 7.75 -25.16
CA ILE A 268 -22.65 7.26 -26.38
C ILE A 268 -23.02 8.22 -27.51
N ALA A 269 -22.02 8.82 -28.15
CA ALA A 269 -22.25 9.62 -29.34
C ALA A 269 -22.71 8.74 -30.50
N LEU A 270 -23.85 9.08 -31.10
CA LEU A 270 -24.32 8.44 -32.33
C LEU A 270 -23.30 8.70 -33.45
N SER A 271 -22.91 7.65 -34.20
CA SER A 271 -21.98 7.80 -35.32
C SER A 271 -22.36 6.86 -36.45
N GLY A 272 -22.74 7.43 -37.60
CA GLY A 272 -23.58 6.80 -38.64
C GLY A 272 -23.00 5.63 -39.45
N THR A 273 -22.07 4.84 -38.94
CA THR A 273 -21.76 3.49 -39.46
C THR A 273 -21.64 2.50 -38.31
N PRO A 274 -21.89 1.19 -38.52
CA PRO A 274 -21.70 0.20 -37.46
C PRO A 274 -20.31 0.20 -36.84
N ALA A 275 -19.26 0.38 -37.66
CA ALA A 275 -17.88 0.40 -37.18
C ALA A 275 -17.54 1.65 -36.35
N THR A 276 -17.99 2.83 -36.79
CA THR A 276 -17.80 4.04 -35.99
C THR A 276 -18.61 3.97 -34.69
N MET A 277 -19.79 3.36 -34.73
CA MET A 277 -20.64 3.21 -33.55
C MET A 277 -20.00 2.26 -32.54
N ALA A 278 -19.45 1.13 -33.00
CA ALA A 278 -18.67 0.21 -32.17
C ALA A 278 -17.46 0.93 -31.52
N ALA A 279 -16.75 1.78 -32.27
CA ALA A 279 -15.66 2.58 -31.74
C ALA A 279 -16.13 3.57 -30.65
N SER A 280 -17.27 4.25 -30.86
CA SER A 280 -17.88 5.13 -29.85
C SER A 280 -18.25 4.38 -28.57
N ILE A 281 -18.82 3.17 -28.70
CA ILE A 281 -19.15 2.30 -27.55
C ILE A 281 -17.88 1.92 -26.78
N ALA A 282 -16.84 1.45 -27.47
CA ALA A 282 -15.59 1.05 -26.83
C ALA A 282 -14.92 2.23 -26.10
N ALA A 283 -14.91 3.42 -26.71
CA ALA A 283 -14.31 4.62 -26.14
C ALA A 283 -15.00 5.06 -24.83
N VAL A 284 -16.33 4.99 -24.76
CA VAL A 284 -17.05 5.41 -23.54
C VAL A 284 -16.96 4.38 -22.43
N ILE A 285 -16.89 3.08 -22.76
CA ILE A 285 -16.61 2.02 -21.78
C ILE A 285 -15.22 2.21 -21.19
N ASN A 286 -14.20 2.38 -22.04
CA ASN A 286 -12.84 2.64 -21.58
C ASN A 286 -12.71 3.98 -20.85
N GLY A 287 -13.53 4.98 -21.19
CA GLY A 287 -13.60 6.23 -20.43
C GLY A 287 -14.14 6.05 -19.01
N LYS A 288 -14.93 5.01 -18.73
CA LYS A 288 -15.32 4.61 -17.36
C LYS A 288 -14.25 3.77 -16.67
N PHE A 289 -13.58 2.89 -17.42
CA PHE A 289 -12.42 2.16 -16.94
C PHE A 289 -11.30 3.09 -16.47
N ALA A 290 -10.97 4.10 -17.27
CA ALA A 290 -9.96 5.11 -16.97
C ALA A 290 -10.25 5.87 -15.67
N LYS A 291 -11.51 5.99 -15.26
CA LYS A 291 -11.87 6.64 -13.98
C LYS A 291 -11.67 5.74 -12.77
N THR A 292 -11.26 4.48 -12.97
CA THR A 292 -11.12 3.45 -11.92
C THR A 292 -12.41 3.10 -11.16
N THR A 293 -13.57 3.59 -11.64
CA THR A 293 -14.88 3.35 -11.04
C THR A 293 -15.59 2.11 -11.61
N PHE A 294 -15.09 1.55 -12.72
CA PHE A 294 -15.72 0.44 -13.42
C PHE A 294 -14.63 -0.49 -13.95
N LYS A 295 -14.73 -1.79 -13.66
CA LYS A 295 -13.64 -2.76 -13.95
C LYS A 295 -13.79 -3.42 -15.32
N VAL A 296 -14.48 -2.79 -16.26
CA VAL A 296 -14.70 -3.33 -17.61
C VAL A 296 -13.93 -2.52 -18.63
N SER A 297 -13.18 -3.21 -19.48
CA SER A 297 -12.51 -2.63 -20.65
C SER A 297 -13.19 -3.10 -21.93
N ALA A 298 -12.92 -2.41 -23.02
CA ALA A 298 -13.44 -2.75 -24.34
C ALA A 298 -12.36 -2.61 -25.42
N THR A 299 -12.36 -3.55 -26.35
CA THR A 299 -11.61 -3.49 -27.60
C THR A 299 -12.59 -3.59 -28.76
N VAL A 300 -12.25 -3.00 -29.91
CA VAL A 300 -13.12 -2.95 -31.08
C VAL A 300 -12.40 -3.48 -32.31
N VAL A 301 -13.10 -4.35 -33.04
CA VAL A 301 -12.71 -4.80 -34.37
C VAL A 301 -13.93 -4.67 -35.26
N THR A 302 -13.82 -3.85 -36.30
CA THR A 302 -14.93 -3.51 -37.21
C THR A 302 -16.16 -3.02 -36.45
N ASP A 303 -17.27 -3.73 -36.56
CA ASP A 303 -18.59 -3.52 -35.95
C ASP A 303 -18.78 -4.26 -34.62
N THR A 304 -17.77 -5.00 -34.16
CA THR A 304 -17.83 -5.81 -32.94
C THR A 304 -16.99 -5.18 -31.84
N VAL A 305 -17.63 -4.94 -30.70
CA VAL A 305 -16.97 -4.53 -29.47
C VAL A 305 -16.83 -5.77 -28.58
N THR A 306 -15.60 -6.19 -28.33
CA THR A 306 -15.30 -7.18 -27.28
C THR A 306 -15.18 -6.45 -25.96
N ILE A 307 -16.02 -6.83 -25.01
CA ILE A 307 -16.08 -6.26 -23.68
C ILE A 307 -15.47 -7.29 -22.73
N THR A 308 -14.49 -6.86 -21.93
CA THR A 308 -13.78 -7.71 -20.98
C THR A 308 -14.11 -7.28 -19.56
N ASN A 309 -14.74 -8.17 -18.78
CA ASN A 309 -14.94 -7.99 -17.35
C ASN A 309 -13.64 -8.34 -16.61
N ASN A 310 -12.88 -7.32 -16.21
CA ASN A 310 -11.64 -7.51 -15.48
C ASN A 310 -11.86 -7.80 -13.98
N ALA A 311 -13.10 -7.74 -13.48
CA ALA A 311 -13.43 -8.18 -12.11
C ALA A 311 -13.42 -9.71 -11.98
N GLY A 312 -13.43 -10.46 -13.09
CA GLY A 312 -13.40 -11.92 -13.09
C GLY A 312 -14.77 -12.51 -13.43
N ALA A 313 -15.35 -13.27 -12.48
CA ALA A 313 -16.64 -13.93 -12.66
C ALA A 313 -17.84 -12.98 -12.50
N GLY A 314 -18.97 -13.36 -13.10
CA GLY A 314 -20.23 -12.64 -13.00
C GLY A 314 -20.38 -11.52 -14.04
N GLY A 315 -21.24 -10.55 -13.72
CA GLY A 315 -21.58 -9.45 -14.60
C GLY A 315 -22.63 -9.80 -15.67
N SER A 316 -23.01 -8.79 -16.45
CA SER A 316 -23.98 -8.95 -17.54
C SER A 316 -23.81 -7.87 -18.61
N ILE A 317 -24.27 -8.18 -19.82
CA ILE A 317 -24.43 -7.21 -20.92
C ILE A 317 -25.86 -7.33 -21.42
N ALA A 318 -26.57 -6.22 -21.52
CA ALA A 318 -27.93 -6.15 -22.03
C ALA A 318 -28.11 -4.93 -22.94
N THR A 319 -29.10 -4.99 -23.83
CA THR A 319 -29.50 -3.85 -24.66
C THR A 319 -31.02 -3.67 -24.65
N SER A 320 -31.48 -2.42 -24.79
CA SER A 320 -32.90 -2.11 -25.03
C SER A 320 -33.29 -2.16 -26.51
N ASP A 321 -32.33 -2.19 -27.43
CA ASP A 321 -32.56 -2.26 -28.89
C ASP A 321 -31.83 -3.48 -29.48
N ALA A 322 -32.48 -4.64 -29.39
CA ALA A 322 -31.97 -5.90 -29.93
C ALA A 322 -31.95 -5.95 -31.46
N VAL A 323 -32.48 -4.94 -32.16
CA VAL A 323 -32.40 -4.82 -33.62
C VAL A 323 -31.10 -4.13 -34.01
N ALA A 324 -30.69 -3.11 -33.25
CA ALA A 324 -29.45 -2.38 -33.48
C ALA A 324 -28.21 -3.03 -32.87
N PHE A 325 -28.38 -3.80 -31.79
CA PHE A 325 -27.27 -4.41 -31.05
C PHE A 325 -27.53 -5.89 -30.79
N THR A 326 -26.63 -6.75 -31.28
CA THR A 326 -26.59 -8.15 -30.84
C THR A 326 -25.60 -8.27 -29.69
N VAL A 327 -26.10 -8.66 -28.51
CA VAL A 327 -25.29 -8.77 -27.30
C VAL A 327 -25.04 -10.22 -26.91
N THR A 328 -23.81 -10.52 -26.53
CA THR A 328 -23.42 -11.78 -25.89
C THR A 328 -22.93 -11.45 -24.49
N SER A 329 -23.56 -12.04 -23.47
CA SER A 329 -23.14 -11.84 -22.08
C SER A 329 -21.76 -12.45 -21.81
N PHE A 330 -21.13 -12.02 -20.72
CA PHE A 330 -19.81 -12.52 -20.31
C PHE A 330 -19.77 -14.04 -20.17
N ALA A 331 -18.73 -14.64 -20.74
CA ALA A 331 -18.36 -16.05 -20.60
C ALA A 331 -16.89 -16.18 -20.22
N GLY A 332 -16.49 -17.33 -19.65
CA GLY A 332 -15.08 -17.60 -19.30
C GLY A 332 -14.57 -16.96 -17.99
N GLY A 333 -15.33 -16.04 -17.40
CA GLY A 333 -14.99 -15.40 -16.13
C GLY A 333 -14.93 -16.38 -14.95
N SER A 334 -13.93 -16.23 -14.08
CA SER A 334 -13.71 -17.11 -12.93
C SER A 334 -13.12 -16.36 -11.74
N ALA A 335 -13.73 -16.49 -10.56
CA ALA A 335 -13.25 -15.90 -9.31
C ALA A 335 -12.10 -16.70 -8.66
N THR A 336 -11.73 -17.85 -9.23
CA THR A 336 -10.71 -18.77 -8.68
C THR A 336 -9.46 -18.83 -9.57
N LYS A 337 -9.27 -17.85 -10.45
CA LYS A 337 -8.09 -17.74 -11.34
C LYS A 337 -7.34 -16.41 -11.19
N ASN A 338 -7.80 -15.54 -10.30
CA ASN A 338 -7.23 -14.24 -10.01
C ASN A 338 -7.53 -13.85 -8.56
N GLY A 339 -6.92 -12.77 -8.09
CA GLY A 339 -7.13 -12.22 -6.76
C GLY A 339 -6.02 -12.54 -5.77
N PHE A 340 -6.33 -12.37 -4.49
CA PHE A 340 -5.39 -12.59 -3.40
C PHE A 340 -5.38 -14.06 -3.00
N VAL A 341 -4.17 -14.61 -2.85
CA VAL A 341 -3.94 -15.95 -2.33
C VAL A 341 -2.79 -15.96 -1.33
N THR A 342 -2.83 -16.86 -0.38
CA THR A 342 -1.84 -17.10 0.67
C THR A 342 -0.94 -18.26 0.23
N VAL A 343 0.38 -18.05 0.33
CA VAL A 343 1.39 -19.04 -0.05
C VAL A 343 1.43 -20.16 0.98
N ALA A 344 0.83 -21.31 0.67
CA ALA A 344 0.82 -22.48 1.54
C ALA A 344 2.19 -23.18 1.59
N SER A 345 2.87 -23.31 0.45
CA SER A 345 4.22 -23.88 0.38
C SER A 345 4.97 -23.41 -0.85
N ILE A 346 6.29 -23.26 -0.74
CA ILE A 346 7.18 -23.00 -1.88
C ILE A 346 7.76 -24.34 -2.33
N THR A 347 7.39 -24.79 -3.53
CA THR A 347 7.77 -26.12 -4.03
C THR A 347 9.06 -26.09 -4.85
N SER A 348 9.39 -24.96 -5.46
CA SER A 348 10.65 -24.75 -6.19
C SER A 348 10.94 -23.26 -6.40
N GLY A 349 12.05 -22.93 -7.08
CA GLY A 349 12.35 -21.57 -7.54
C GLY A 349 11.31 -20.95 -8.49
N THR A 350 10.41 -21.78 -9.05
CA THR A 350 9.47 -21.41 -10.11
C THR A 350 8.03 -21.86 -9.83
N ALA A 351 7.73 -22.30 -8.61
CA ALA A 351 6.39 -22.79 -8.25
C ALA A 351 6.09 -22.71 -6.75
N PHE A 352 4.80 -22.54 -6.43
CA PHE A 352 4.27 -22.57 -5.07
C PHE A 352 2.83 -23.10 -5.05
N THR A 353 2.34 -23.50 -3.88
CA THR A 353 0.94 -23.89 -3.64
C THR A 353 0.20 -22.83 -2.83
N THR A 354 -1.11 -22.78 -2.95
CA THR A 354 -1.98 -21.79 -2.27
C THR A 354 -2.89 -22.44 -1.23
N GLU A 355 -3.31 -21.66 -0.24
CA GLU A 355 -4.34 -22.08 0.72
C GLU A 355 -5.74 -21.97 0.10
N GLU A 356 -6.00 -20.85 -0.59
CA GLU A 356 -7.22 -20.59 -1.31
C GLU A 356 -7.32 -21.46 -2.57
N THR A 357 -8.56 -21.71 -2.99
CA THR A 357 -8.82 -22.56 -4.15
C THR A 357 -8.47 -21.83 -5.44
N LEU A 358 -7.51 -22.39 -6.19
CA LEU A 358 -7.24 -22.01 -7.57
C LEU A 358 -7.74 -23.11 -8.52
N THR A 359 -8.48 -22.71 -9.55
CA THR A 359 -8.90 -23.64 -10.61
C THR A 359 -7.81 -23.72 -11.68
N ALA A 360 -7.54 -24.94 -12.13
CA ALA A 360 -6.53 -25.18 -13.14
C ALA A 360 -6.78 -24.37 -14.44
N ASP A 361 -5.72 -23.74 -14.93
CA ASP A 361 -5.64 -23.04 -16.19
C ASP A 361 -4.22 -23.20 -16.75
N THR A 362 -4.11 -23.87 -17.89
CA THR A 362 -2.80 -24.09 -18.52
C THR A 362 -2.19 -22.82 -19.09
N ASN A 363 -2.97 -21.73 -19.21
CA ASN A 363 -2.68 -20.46 -19.87
C ASN A 363 -2.27 -20.59 -21.35
N SER A 364 -1.75 -21.74 -21.80
CA SER A 364 -1.35 -22.06 -23.19
C SER A 364 -0.53 -20.97 -23.88
N GLY A 365 0.17 -20.11 -23.13
CA GLY A 365 0.92 -18.98 -23.65
C GLY A 365 0.08 -17.78 -24.10
N GLY A 366 -1.22 -17.76 -23.78
CA GLY A 366 -2.18 -16.78 -24.27
C GLY A 366 -2.14 -15.46 -23.53
N ALA A 367 -2.43 -15.47 -22.22
CA ALA A 367 -2.59 -14.25 -21.44
C ALA A 367 -1.33 -13.94 -20.60
N THR A 368 -0.98 -12.67 -20.50
CA THR A 368 0.05 -12.22 -19.55
C THR A 368 -0.49 -12.35 -18.14
N VAL A 369 0.22 -13.07 -17.28
CA VAL A 369 -0.10 -13.19 -15.85
C VAL A 369 0.90 -12.37 -15.06
N VAL A 370 0.39 -11.56 -14.14
CA VAL A 370 1.20 -10.78 -13.21
C VAL A 370 1.01 -11.34 -11.80
N LEU A 371 2.13 -11.67 -11.16
CA LEU A 371 2.21 -12.05 -9.76
C LEU A 371 2.85 -10.91 -8.98
N LYS A 372 2.20 -10.46 -7.91
CA LYS A 372 2.66 -9.37 -7.04
C LYS A 372 2.76 -9.81 -5.60
N GLY A 373 3.70 -9.22 -4.87
CA GLY A 373 3.81 -9.38 -3.43
C GLY A 373 5.11 -8.78 -2.88
N SER A 374 4.97 -8.02 -1.79
CA SER A 374 6.07 -7.55 -0.96
C SER A 374 5.75 -7.87 0.49
N HIS A 375 6.61 -8.63 1.16
CA HIS A 375 6.34 -9.17 2.48
C HIS A 375 7.36 -8.71 3.51
N LEU A 376 6.89 -8.39 4.71
CA LEU A 376 7.70 -8.11 5.89
C LEU A 376 7.19 -8.95 7.06
N ARG A 377 8.12 -9.46 7.86
CA ARG A 377 7.82 -10.19 9.10
C ARG A 377 8.93 -10.02 10.11
N ASN A 378 8.64 -10.23 11.39
CA ASN A 378 9.72 -10.41 12.35
C ASN A 378 10.40 -11.78 12.11
N PRO A 379 11.71 -11.82 11.81
CA PRO A 379 12.34 -13.07 11.41
C PRO A 379 12.47 -14.04 12.60
N GLY A 380 12.04 -15.28 12.40
CA GLY A 380 12.28 -16.35 13.38
C GLY A 380 13.62 -17.06 13.23
N VAL A 381 14.46 -16.65 12.28
CA VAL A 381 15.82 -17.16 12.09
C VAL A 381 16.82 -16.05 12.44
N VAL A 382 17.76 -16.34 13.33
CA VAL A 382 18.69 -15.34 13.89
C VAL A 382 19.51 -14.62 12.80
N SER A 383 19.92 -15.33 11.75
CA SER A 383 20.70 -14.75 10.65
C SER A 383 19.89 -13.80 9.76
N GLU A 384 18.57 -13.83 9.82
CA GLU A 384 17.69 -12.93 9.06
C GLU A 384 17.38 -11.64 9.85
N ILE A 385 17.70 -11.59 11.16
CA ILE A 385 17.43 -10.43 12.02
C ILE A 385 18.38 -9.29 11.66
N THR A 386 17.81 -8.19 11.16
CA THR A 386 18.53 -6.99 10.73
C THR A 386 18.22 -5.82 11.66
N LYS A 387 19.21 -5.42 12.47
CA LYS A 387 19.09 -4.23 13.33
C LYS A 387 19.28 -2.98 12.49
N ARG A 388 18.24 -2.14 12.42
CA ARG A 388 18.29 -0.86 11.73
C ARG A 388 18.41 0.28 12.73
N SER A 389 19.12 1.32 12.33
CA SER A 389 19.06 2.62 13.00
C SER A 389 19.00 3.72 11.97
N PHE A 390 18.51 4.87 12.39
CA PHE A 390 18.24 6.01 11.53
C PHE A 390 18.93 7.25 12.07
N THR A 391 19.45 8.06 11.16
CA THR A 391 19.66 9.48 11.41
C THR A 391 18.36 10.20 11.08
N VAL A 392 17.83 10.97 12.04
CA VAL A 392 16.57 11.72 11.92
C VAL A 392 16.84 13.20 12.09
N GLU A 393 16.42 14.00 11.12
CA GLU A 393 16.53 15.46 11.13
C GLU A 393 15.16 16.11 11.31
N THR A 394 15.01 16.92 12.36
CA THR A 394 13.88 17.84 12.52
C THR A 394 14.31 19.22 12.07
N GLY A 395 13.68 19.78 11.05
CA GLY A 395 13.98 21.10 10.52
C GLY A 395 12.89 22.12 10.80
N PHE A 396 13.27 23.35 11.13
CA PHE A 396 12.40 24.53 11.18
C PHE A 396 12.86 25.50 10.09
N THR A 397 12.19 25.45 8.95
CA THR A 397 12.69 26.06 7.70
C THR A 397 12.62 27.59 7.69
N ASP A 398 11.71 28.17 8.47
CA ASP A 398 11.52 29.61 8.62
C ASP A 398 12.64 30.30 9.40
N THR A 399 13.18 29.62 10.39
CA THR A 399 14.26 30.11 11.27
C THR A 399 15.61 29.47 10.96
N SER A 400 15.65 28.54 9.99
CA SER A 400 16.84 27.77 9.63
C SER A 400 17.49 27.14 10.85
N LYS A 401 16.73 26.32 11.58
CA LYS A 401 17.20 25.58 12.76
C LYS A 401 16.88 24.11 12.58
N PHE A 402 17.91 23.28 12.72
CA PHE A 402 17.83 21.85 12.46
C PHE A 402 18.38 21.08 13.65
N PHE A 403 17.72 19.99 14.01
CA PHE A 403 18.19 19.02 15.01
C PHE A 403 18.39 17.67 14.35
N LEU A 404 19.65 17.24 14.29
CA LEU A 404 20.06 15.95 13.75
C LEU A 404 20.29 14.97 14.90
N ARG A 405 19.52 13.88 14.93
CA ARG A 405 19.59 12.82 15.93
C ARG A 405 20.09 11.55 15.27
N LYS A 406 21.11 10.91 15.86
CA LYS A 406 21.77 9.73 15.27
C LYS A 406 21.49 8.47 16.07
N GLY A 407 21.58 7.32 15.43
CA GLY A 407 21.42 6.03 16.11
C GLY A 407 19.99 5.77 16.59
N MET A 408 18.98 6.43 16.00
CA MET A 408 17.58 6.27 16.38
C MET A 408 17.11 4.88 15.99
N ARG A 409 16.59 4.11 16.95
CA ARG A 409 15.98 2.79 16.72
C ARG A 409 14.51 2.83 17.08
N VAL A 410 13.72 2.05 16.35
CA VAL A 410 12.28 1.93 16.59
C VAL A 410 12.03 1.03 17.79
N GLY A 411 11.44 1.62 18.83
CA GLY A 411 11.13 0.96 20.08
C GLY A 411 9.72 0.41 20.11
N SER A 412 8.77 1.18 19.61
CA SER A 412 7.38 0.77 19.58
C SER A 412 6.69 1.21 18.30
N ILE A 413 5.58 0.55 18.01
CA ILE A 413 4.61 1.01 17.03
C ILE A 413 3.21 0.80 17.59
N ASN A 414 2.35 1.79 17.39
CA ASN A 414 0.91 1.64 17.60
C ASN A 414 0.19 1.95 16.31
N LEU A 415 -0.86 1.19 16.01
CA LEU A 415 -1.73 1.35 14.87
C LEU A 415 -3.16 1.20 15.35
N SER A 416 -3.99 2.21 15.09
CA SER A 416 -5.37 2.26 15.57
C SER A 416 -6.32 2.61 14.42
N ALA A 417 -7.36 1.79 14.27
CA ALA A 417 -8.46 2.01 13.35
C ALA A 417 -9.77 1.97 14.14
N THR A 418 -10.41 3.13 14.29
CA THR A 418 -11.66 3.32 15.02
C THR A 418 -12.73 3.85 14.08
N ALA A 419 -13.94 3.28 14.15
CA ALA A 419 -15.06 3.69 13.30
C ALA A 419 -15.27 5.21 13.33
N ASN A 420 -15.51 5.81 12.15
CA ASN A 420 -15.65 7.25 11.92
C ASN A 420 -14.39 8.11 12.13
N GLU A 421 -13.21 7.50 12.26
CA GLU A 421 -11.95 8.21 12.41
C GLU A 421 -10.93 7.86 11.30
N LEU A 422 -9.89 8.68 11.19
CA LEU A 422 -8.71 8.36 10.39
C LEU A 422 -7.92 7.24 11.07
N VAL A 423 -7.29 6.38 10.27
CA VAL A 423 -6.38 5.37 10.80
C VAL A 423 -5.12 6.11 11.27
N SER A 424 -4.80 5.98 12.56
CA SER A 424 -3.66 6.66 13.17
C SER A 424 -2.54 5.67 13.48
N ALA A 425 -1.31 6.16 13.45
CA ALA A 425 -0.16 5.37 13.87
C ALA A 425 0.86 6.23 14.60
N SER A 426 1.54 5.63 15.59
CA SER A 426 2.64 6.26 16.32
C SER A 426 3.85 5.35 16.35
N VAL A 427 5.04 5.95 16.29
CA VAL A 427 6.31 5.25 16.37
C VAL A 427 7.19 5.92 17.41
N THR A 428 7.57 5.18 18.47
CA THR A 428 8.53 5.68 19.45
C THR A 428 9.95 5.33 19.02
N LEU A 429 10.83 6.33 19.03
CA LEU A 429 12.26 6.18 18.75
C LEU A 429 13.09 6.38 20.01
N MET A 430 14.21 5.65 20.09
CA MET A 430 15.24 5.82 21.11
C MET A 430 16.61 5.75 20.45
N GLY A 431 17.50 6.68 20.77
CA GLY A 431 18.78 6.78 20.07
C GLY A 431 19.90 7.47 20.83
N GLY A 432 20.92 7.84 20.06
CA GLY A 432 22.18 8.36 20.56
C GLY A 432 22.25 9.89 20.50
N PRO A 433 23.38 10.46 20.07
CA PRO A 433 23.63 11.88 20.18
C PRO A 433 22.71 12.71 19.28
N SER A 434 22.40 13.92 19.75
CA SER A 434 21.82 15.00 18.97
C SER A 434 22.84 16.10 18.71
N VAL A 435 22.79 16.67 17.51
CA VAL A 435 23.54 17.85 17.10
C VAL A 435 22.54 18.84 16.52
N HIS A 436 22.77 20.14 16.71
CA HIS A 436 21.96 21.18 16.09
C HIS A 436 22.79 21.91 15.03
N SER A 437 22.10 22.47 14.04
CA SER A 437 22.72 23.18 12.92
C SER A 437 21.82 24.32 12.45
N SER A 438 22.43 25.33 11.82
CA SER A 438 21.71 26.35 11.05
C SER A 438 21.60 26.02 9.56
N THR A 439 22.10 24.85 9.17
CA THR A 439 22.09 24.33 7.80
C THR A 439 21.55 22.90 7.83
N GLU A 440 20.69 22.57 6.88
CA GLU A 440 20.14 21.23 6.69
C GLU A 440 21.26 20.24 6.38
N ALA A 441 21.26 19.08 7.03
CA ALA A 441 22.32 18.08 6.92
C ALA A 441 21.96 16.93 5.97
N LEU A 442 20.69 16.57 5.87
CA LEU A 442 20.20 15.49 4.99
C LEU A 442 19.74 16.05 3.64
N THR A 443 20.62 16.81 2.98
CA THR A 443 20.34 17.42 1.67
C THR A 443 21.58 17.51 0.76
N GLY A 444 21.37 17.68 -0.54
CA GLY A 444 22.38 17.95 -1.56
C GLY A 444 22.78 16.72 -2.37
N GLY A 445 23.57 16.91 -3.44
CA GLY A 445 23.80 15.91 -4.49
C GLY A 445 24.53 14.62 -4.10
N SER A 446 24.89 14.42 -2.83
CA SER A 446 25.34 13.12 -2.30
C SER A 446 24.19 12.24 -1.81
N TYR A 447 22.99 12.82 -1.64
CA TYR A 447 21.78 12.14 -1.23
C TYR A 447 20.75 12.11 -2.36
N ILE A 448 20.01 11.01 -2.45
CA ILE A 448 18.79 10.92 -3.24
C ILE A 448 17.65 11.35 -2.32
N GLU A 449 17.07 12.53 -2.57
CA GLU A 449 16.04 13.10 -1.72
C GLU A 449 14.64 12.73 -2.23
N LEU A 450 14.00 11.79 -1.54
CA LEU A 450 12.60 11.45 -1.79
C LEU A 450 11.72 12.31 -0.88
N GLY A 451 10.91 13.17 -1.49
CA GLY A 451 9.84 13.89 -0.81
C GLY A 451 8.81 12.95 -0.17
N SER A 452 7.86 13.53 0.58
CA SER A 452 6.76 12.77 1.15
C SER A 452 5.93 12.09 0.06
N THR A 453 5.44 10.88 0.35
CA THR A 453 4.55 10.17 -0.57
C THR A 453 3.27 10.96 -0.82
N ASN A 454 2.80 10.95 -2.07
CA ASN A 454 1.53 11.55 -2.49
C ASN A 454 0.34 10.58 -2.35
N THR A 455 0.52 9.50 -1.59
CA THR A 455 -0.51 8.48 -1.33
C THR A 455 -1.60 9.03 -0.42
N GLU A 456 -2.78 8.42 -0.47
CA GLU A 456 -3.95 8.95 0.23
C GLU A 456 -3.98 8.46 1.69
N VAL A 457 -4.51 9.30 2.58
CA VAL A 457 -4.71 8.94 3.98
C VAL A 457 -5.89 7.98 4.10
N MET A 458 -5.73 6.95 4.93
CA MET A 458 -6.76 5.92 5.14
C MET A 458 -7.65 6.25 6.34
N ASN A 459 -8.93 5.89 6.25
CA ASN A 459 -9.90 5.97 7.33
C ASN A 459 -10.55 4.61 7.63
N ALA A 460 -11.09 4.45 8.83
CA ALA A 460 -11.65 3.18 9.27
C ALA A 460 -12.92 2.76 8.50
N THR A 461 -13.68 3.71 7.97
CA THR A 461 -15.01 3.46 7.38
C THR A 461 -14.94 2.98 5.93
N SER A 462 -14.02 3.52 5.13
CA SER A 462 -13.95 3.23 3.69
C SER A 462 -12.73 2.45 3.26
N ASN A 463 -11.67 2.42 4.08
CA ASN A 463 -10.39 1.81 3.67
C ASN A 463 -10.10 0.49 4.37
N VAL A 464 -10.81 0.13 5.44
CA VAL A 464 -10.67 -1.19 6.07
C VAL A 464 -11.51 -2.19 5.28
N GLY A 465 -10.87 -3.23 4.78
CA GLY A 465 -11.56 -4.32 4.09
C GLY A 465 -12.07 -5.39 5.05
N GLU A 466 -12.49 -6.52 4.50
CA GLU A 466 -12.98 -7.65 5.27
C GLU A 466 -11.92 -8.19 6.24
N ILE A 467 -12.28 -8.26 7.51
CA ILE A 467 -11.45 -8.85 8.56
C ILE A 467 -11.66 -10.36 8.53
N VAL A 468 -10.57 -11.11 8.60
CA VAL A 468 -10.57 -12.56 8.48
C VAL A 468 -10.00 -13.15 9.76
N LYS A 469 -10.76 -14.05 10.38
CA LYS A 469 -10.36 -14.83 11.55
C LYS A 469 -10.29 -16.31 11.14
N ASP A 470 -9.13 -16.95 11.35
CA ASP A 470 -8.92 -18.38 11.03
C ASP A 470 -9.28 -18.75 9.58
N GLY A 471 -8.97 -17.85 8.64
CA GLY A 471 -9.24 -18.03 7.21
C GLY A 471 -10.68 -17.78 6.80
N VAL A 472 -11.57 -17.38 7.72
CA VAL A 472 -12.98 -17.07 7.45
C VAL A 472 -13.26 -15.59 7.71
N THR A 473 -13.99 -14.92 6.81
CA THR A 473 -14.42 -13.53 7.03
C THR A 473 -15.26 -13.44 8.29
N LEU A 474 -14.88 -12.54 9.20
CA LEU A 474 -15.60 -12.24 10.43
C LEU A 474 -16.93 -11.57 10.08
N THR A 475 -18.03 -12.12 10.57
CA THR A 475 -19.38 -11.55 10.34
C THR A 475 -19.78 -10.56 11.43
N THR A 476 -19.24 -10.71 12.64
CA THR A 476 -19.48 -9.81 13.76
C THR A 476 -18.92 -8.43 13.44
N ALA A 477 -19.75 -7.40 13.57
CA ALA A 477 -19.30 -6.03 13.36
C ALA A 477 -18.35 -5.58 14.47
N ILE A 478 -17.28 -4.89 14.09
CA ILE A 478 -16.30 -4.31 15.02
C ILE A 478 -16.35 -2.79 14.99
N GLN A 479 -16.11 -2.17 16.13
CA GLN A 479 -16.02 -0.73 16.28
C GLN A 479 -14.57 -0.23 16.18
N SER A 480 -13.60 -0.99 16.69
CA SER A 480 -12.19 -0.63 16.61
C SER A 480 -11.25 -1.83 16.62
N ILE A 481 -10.08 -1.65 16.02
CA ILE A 481 -8.91 -2.53 16.16
C ILE A 481 -7.70 -1.64 16.49
N GLU A 482 -6.99 -2.01 17.55
CA GLU A 482 -5.69 -1.42 17.88
C GLU A 482 -4.64 -2.51 18.03
N ILE A 483 -3.44 -2.25 17.52
CA ILE A 483 -2.27 -3.10 17.72
C ILE A 483 -1.12 -2.26 18.23
N SER A 484 -0.54 -2.73 19.33
CA SER A 484 0.61 -2.12 20.00
C SER A 484 1.76 -3.12 20.08
N GLY A 485 2.90 -2.72 19.53
CA GLY A 485 4.11 -3.51 19.46
C GLY A 485 5.25 -2.84 20.21
N GLU A 486 5.98 -3.60 21.03
CA GLU A 486 7.07 -3.11 21.89
C GLU A 486 8.31 -4.00 21.77
N ASN A 487 9.43 -3.40 21.38
CA ASN A 487 10.74 -4.06 21.29
C ASN A 487 11.57 -3.97 22.58
N ASN A 488 11.02 -3.36 23.64
CA ASN A 488 11.65 -3.25 24.95
C ASN A 488 13.10 -2.76 24.86
N LEU A 489 13.29 -1.60 24.20
CA LEU A 489 14.61 -1.03 24.00
C LEU A 489 15.25 -0.62 25.33
N ARG A 490 16.57 -0.79 25.41
CA ARG A 490 17.36 -0.39 26.57
C ARG A 490 18.59 0.39 26.16
N GLU A 491 18.80 1.54 26.79
CA GLU A 491 20.03 2.31 26.62
C GLU A 491 21.23 1.55 27.18
N GLN A 492 22.29 1.43 26.40
CA GLN A 492 23.56 0.84 26.84
C GLN A 492 24.53 1.99 27.14
N ARG A 493 24.68 2.34 28.42
CA ARG A 493 25.57 3.42 28.86
C ARG A 493 26.99 2.91 29.06
N ALA A 494 27.97 3.77 28.75
CA ALA A 494 29.39 3.45 28.90
C ALA A 494 30.14 4.62 29.58
N VAL A 495 31.24 4.32 30.26
CA VAL A 495 32.12 5.33 30.84
C VAL A 495 32.67 6.22 29.73
N SER A 496 32.77 7.53 29.99
CA SER A 496 33.22 8.54 29.02
C SER A 496 32.28 8.75 27.82
N ALA A 497 31.04 8.27 27.88
CA ALA A 497 30.00 8.56 26.90
C ALA A 497 28.85 9.35 27.54
N LYS A 498 28.53 10.52 26.98
CA LYS A 498 27.41 11.35 27.44
C LYS A 498 26.05 10.75 27.05
N TYR A 499 25.94 10.31 25.80
CA TYR A 499 24.76 9.62 25.25
C TYR A 499 24.96 8.11 25.39
N PRO A 500 23.89 7.29 25.22
CA PRO A 500 24.05 5.84 25.13
C PRO A 500 25.13 5.47 24.11
N ALA A 501 25.98 4.50 24.42
CA ALA A 501 26.98 3.95 23.49
C ALA A 501 26.37 2.91 22.53
N GLY A 502 25.12 2.56 22.77
CA GLY A 502 24.30 1.68 21.94
C GLY A 502 22.89 1.61 22.50
N VAL A 503 21.98 1.05 21.71
CA VAL A 503 20.63 0.72 22.15
C VAL A 503 20.45 -0.79 21.99
N GLY A 504 20.09 -1.49 23.05
CA GLY A 504 19.85 -2.93 23.03
C GLY A 504 18.38 -3.22 22.73
N TYR A 505 18.12 -4.28 21.95
CA TYR A 505 16.77 -4.82 21.77
C TYR A 505 16.41 -5.78 22.90
N GLY A 506 15.16 -5.73 23.36
CA GLY A 506 14.55 -6.70 24.25
C GLY A 506 13.71 -7.72 23.50
N ARG A 507 12.80 -8.38 24.22
CA ARG A 507 11.79 -9.26 23.61
C ARG A 507 10.78 -8.40 22.85
N SER A 508 10.42 -8.79 21.64
CA SER A 508 9.29 -8.20 20.94
C SER A 508 7.99 -8.72 21.56
N VAL A 509 7.15 -7.81 22.03
CA VAL A 509 5.83 -8.09 22.61
C VAL A 509 4.82 -7.36 21.74
N LEU A 510 3.79 -8.08 21.29
CA LEU A 510 2.73 -7.53 20.47
C LEU A 510 1.40 -7.86 21.14
N ASN A 511 0.64 -6.82 21.43
CA ASN A 511 -0.68 -6.90 22.02
C ASN A 511 -1.66 -6.09 21.15
N GLY A 512 -2.94 -6.21 21.45
CA GLY A 512 -3.94 -5.36 20.84
C GLY A 512 -5.28 -5.46 21.52
N THR A 513 -6.19 -4.61 21.06
CA THR A 513 -7.56 -4.54 21.53
C THR A 513 -8.52 -4.55 20.35
N ILE A 514 -9.68 -5.17 20.56
CA ILE A 514 -10.79 -5.16 19.60
C ILE A 514 -12.06 -4.85 20.38
N ALA A 515 -12.79 -3.83 19.95
CA ALA A 515 -14.14 -3.59 20.42
C ALA A 515 -15.11 -4.15 19.37
N ALA A 516 -15.87 -5.19 19.72
CA ALA A 516 -16.87 -5.80 18.85
C ALA A 516 -18.27 -5.71 19.44
N TYR A 517 -19.30 -5.75 18.59
CA TYR A 517 -20.68 -5.89 19.07
C TYR A 517 -20.92 -7.33 19.55
N PHE A 518 -21.54 -7.51 20.71
CA PHE A 518 -21.86 -8.84 21.23
C PHE A 518 -23.02 -9.46 20.45
N GLU A 519 -22.72 -10.23 19.40
CA GLU A 519 -23.72 -10.87 18.52
C GLU A 519 -23.85 -12.38 18.74
N ASN A 520 -22.75 -13.07 19.07
CA ASN A 520 -22.68 -14.52 19.24
C ASN A 520 -21.61 -14.88 20.29
N PHE A 521 -21.49 -16.17 20.61
CA PHE A 521 -20.52 -16.65 21.60
C PHE A 521 -19.19 -17.08 20.99
N ASP A 522 -18.96 -16.94 19.68
CA ASP A 522 -17.79 -17.54 19.02
C ASP A 522 -16.47 -16.94 19.54
N LEU A 523 -16.41 -15.61 19.68
CA LEU A 523 -15.25 -14.89 20.21
C LEU A 523 -15.06 -15.15 21.71
N TYR A 524 -16.15 -15.16 22.46
CA TYR A 524 -16.14 -15.49 23.90
C TYR A 524 -15.72 -16.94 24.18
N ASP A 525 -16.16 -17.90 23.36
CA ASP A 525 -15.79 -19.30 23.48
C ASP A 525 -14.30 -19.49 23.15
N ASP A 526 -13.74 -18.76 22.19
CA ASP A 526 -12.30 -18.75 21.93
C ASP A 526 -11.50 -18.20 23.12
N PHE A 527 -12.01 -17.17 23.79
CA PHE A 527 -11.44 -16.64 25.02
C PHE A 527 -11.46 -17.68 26.15
N ILE A 528 -12.63 -18.21 26.50
CA ILE A 528 -12.79 -19.16 27.61
C ILE A 528 -12.03 -20.46 27.38
N ASN A 529 -12.01 -20.96 26.15
CA ASN A 529 -11.26 -22.18 25.79
C ASN A 529 -9.78 -21.92 25.48
N HIS A 530 -9.33 -20.66 25.54
CA HIS A 530 -7.95 -20.23 25.30
C HIS A 530 -7.40 -20.72 23.94
N VAL A 531 -8.27 -20.66 22.92
CA VAL A 531 -8.01 -21.07 21.55
C VAL A 531 -6.94 -20.16 20.94
N THR A 532 -6.05 -20.75 20.15
CA THR A 532 -5.11 -19.95 19.35
C THR A 532 -5.80 -19.64 18.04
N THR A 533 -5.99 -18.36 17.75
CA THR A 533 -6.64 -17.87 16.54
C THR A 533 -5.68 -17.01 15.74
N SER A 534 -5.99 -16.79 14.47
CA SER A 534 -5.30 -15.88 13.56
C SER A 534 -6.21 -14.72 13.19
N LEU A 535 -5.63 -13.55 12.96
CA LEU A 535 -6.37 -12.36 12.55
C LEU A 535 -5.66 -11.69 11.37
N LYS A 536 -6.43 -11.38 10.33
CA LYS A 536 -5.98 -10.67 9.14
C LYS A 536 -6.92 -9.51 8.87
N PHE A 537 -6.38 -8.31 8.74
CA PHE A 537 -7.16 -7.11 8.45
C PHE A 537 -6.44 -6.29 7.36
N PRO A 538 -7.08 -6.08 6.20
CA PRO A 538 -6.50 -5.32 5.11
C PRO A 538 -6.91 -3.84 5.15
N PHE A 539 -6.01 -2.96 4.73
CA PHE A 539 -6.31 -1.58 4.39
C PHE A 539 -6.06 -1.32 2.91
N GLN A 540 -6.97 -0.61 2.25
CA GLN A 540 -6.85 -0.25 0.84
C GLN A 540 -7.24 1.22 0.62
N ASP A 541 -6.36 2.01 0.00
CA ASP A 541 -6.65 3.39 -0.34
C ASP A 541 -7.45 3.52 -1.65
N VAL A 542 -7.85 4.76 -1.99
CA VAL A 542 -8.61 5.06 -3.22
C VAL A 542 -7.79 4.91 -4.51
N ASP A 543 -6.46 4.88 -4.40
CA ASP A 543 -5.55 4.55 -5.51
C ASP A 543 -5.24 3.04 -5.58
N ASN A 544 -5.89 2.24 -4.73
CA ASN A 544 -5.80 0.79 -4.62
C ASN A 544 -4.44 0.28 -4.12
N PHE A 545 -3.61 1.11 -3.48
CA PHE A 545 -2.51 0.58 -2.66
C PHE A 545 -3.11 -0.20 -1.50
N LYS A 546 -2.54 -1.38 -1.22
CA LYS A 546 -3.10 -2.28 -0.22
C LYS A 546 -2.05 -2.75 0.76
N TYR A 547 -2.40 -2.73 2.04
CA TYR A 547 -1.66 -3.37 3.11
C TYR A 547 -2.52 -4.47 3.71
N VAL A 548 -1.91 -5.58 4.07
CA VAL A 548 -2.55 -6.70 4.75
C VAL A 548 -1.71 -7.00 5.97
N PHE A 549 -2.26 -6.70 7.14
CA PHE A 549 -1.64 -7.02 8.41
C PHE A 549 -2.15 -8.36 8.89
N VAL A 550 -1.25 -9.24 9.32
CA VAL A 550 -1.56 -10.61 9.71
C VAL A 550 -0.90 -10.93 11.04
N LEU A 551 -1.72 -11.32 12.01
CA LEU A 551 -1.35 -11.88 13.30
C LEU A 551 -1.59 -13.38 13.23
N PRO A 552 -0.58 -14.22 12.95
CA PRO A 552 -0.83 -15.62 12.62
C PRO A 552 -1.23 -16.48 13.81
N ALA A 553 -0.84 -16.09 15.03
CA ALA A 553 -1.18 -16.80 16.24
C ALA A 553 -1.34 -15.81 17.42
N LEU A 554 -2.56 -15.60 17.86
CA LEU A 554 -2.91 -14.79 19.02
C LEU A 554 -3.84 -15.55 19.97
N LYS A 555 -3.91 -15.06 21.21
CA LYS A 555 -4.88 -15.49 22.20
C LYS A 555 -5.56 -14.30 22.83
N ILE A 556 -6.88 -14.39 22.97
CA ILE A 556 -7.66 -13.43 23.73
C ILE A 556 -7.37 -13.69 25.22
N THR A 557 -6.97 -12.64 25.93
CA THR A 557 -6.57 -12.69 27.34
C THR A 557 -7.60 -12.07 28.27
N SER A 558 -8.47 -11.23 27.74
CA SER A 558 -9.60 -10.61 28.44
C SER A 558 -10.72 -10.38 27.44
N ASP A 559 -11.96 -10.62 27.87
CA ASP A 559 -13.18 -10.32 27.13
C ASP A 559 -14.32 -10.04 28.13
N PRO A 560 -14.38 -8.82 28.68
CA PRO A 560 -15.44 -8.43 29.60
C PRO A 560 -16.72 -8.12 28.82
N ILE A 561 -17.78 -8.86 29.14
CA ILE A 561 -19.11 -8.65 28.56
C ILE A 561 -20.06 -8.27 29.70
N ALA A 562 -20.56 -7.03 29.68
CA ALA A 562 -21.47 -6.54 30.72
C ALA A 562 -22.48 -5.53 30.16
N PRO A 563 -23.74 -5.51 30.66
CA PRO A 563 -24.71 -4.50 30.28
C PRO A 563 -24.32 -3.13 30.85
N GLY A 564 -24.11 -2.15 29.95
CA GLY A 564 -23.60 -0.82 30.29
C GLY A 564 -24.62 0.20 30.83
N GLY A 565 -25.93 -0.12 30.79
CA GLY A 565 -26.99 0.77 31.27
C GLY A 565 -28.22 0.79 30.37
N VAL A 566 -29.16 1.70 30.64
CA VAL A 566 -30.33 1.94 29.78
C VAL A 566 -29.86 2.61 28.48
N ASP A 567 -30.41 2.19 27.33
CA ASP A 567 -30.13 2.74 25.99
C ASP A 567 -28.65 2.63 25.55
N GLN A 568 -27.99 1.50 25.83
CA GLN A 568 -26.63 1.19 25.39
C GLN A 568 -26.56 -0.20 24.75
N ASP A 569 -25.72 -0.35 23.73
CA ASP A 569 -25.38 -1.66 23.16
C ASP A 569 -24.42 -2.41 24.10
N VAL A 570 -24.41 -3.75 24.00
CA VAL A 570 -23.44 -4.60 24.71
C VAL A 570 -22.26 -4.84 23.79
N MET A 571 -21.07 -4.46 24.26
CA MET A 571 -19.81 -4.62 23.54
C MET A 571 -18.96 -5.73 24.16
N GLU A 572 -18.16 -6.39 23.32
CA GLU A 572 -17.03 -7.23 23.69
C GLU A 572 -15.75 -6.38 23.58
N GLU A 573 -15.13 -6.03 24.71
CA GLU A 573 -13.86 -5.27 24.76
C GLU A 573 -12.67 -6.22 24.92
N MET A 574 -12.34 -6.92 23.84
CA MET A 574 -11.30 -7.94 23.87
C MET A 574 -9.90 -7.34 23.96
N GLU A 575 -9.08 -7.90 24.84
CA GLU A 575 -7.62 -7.73 24.81
C GLU A 575 -6.98 -9.04 24.35
N PHE A 576 -5.98 -8.95 23.47
CA PHE A 576 -5.24 -10.12 23.01
C PHE A 576 -3.72 -9.93 23.08
N GLN A 577 -3.03 -11.06 23.17
CA GLN A 577 -1.58 -11.13 23.04
C GLN A 577 -1.17 -12.07 21.92
N VAL A 578 -0.20 -11.63 21.11
CA VAL A 578 0.29 -12.37 19.96
C VAL A 578 1.52 -13.21 20.35
N GLN A 579 1.52 -14.46 19.93
CA GLN A 579 2.61 -15.41 20.16
C GLN A 579 3.26 -15.83 18.85
N ARG A 580 4.42 -16.48 18.94
CA ARG A 580 5.12 -16.99 17.77
C ARG A 580 4.33 -18.17 17.19
N ASP A 581 3.96 -18.07 15.92
CA ASP A 581 3.41 -19.20 15.20
C ASP A 581 4.50 -20.25 14.90
N PRO A 582 4.29 -21.53 15.27
CA PRO A 582 5.29 -22.56 15.08
C PRO A 582 5.52 -22.96 13.63
N ALA A 583 4.53 -22.82 12.75
CA ALA A 583 4.62 -23.21 11.34
C ALA A 583 5.32 -22.14 10.49
N LEU A 584 4.92 -20.87 10.66
CA LEU A 584 5.42 -19.72 9.93
C LEU A 584 6.69 -19.11 10.55
N ASN A 585 6.99 -19.46 11.80
CA ASN A 585 8.17 -19.00 12.53
C ASN A 585 8.21 -17.46 12.66
N THR A 586 7.08 -16.83 12.99
CA THR A 586 6.92 -15.37 13.10
C THR A 586 5.78 -15.01 14.06
N GLN A 587 5.70 -13.75 14.49
CA GLN A 587 4.61 -13.21 15.32
C GLN A 587 3.72 -12.23 14.54
N PHE A 588 4.30 -11.47 13.62
CA PHE A 588 3.61 -10.43 12.87
C PHE A 588 4.10 -10.43 11.43
N MET A 589 3.16 -10.25 10.52
CA MET A 589 3.38 -10.25 9.09
C MET A 589 2.63 -9.07 8.47
N ILE A 590 3.26 -8.46 7.47
CA ILE A 590 2.67 -7.37 6.71
C ILE A 590 2.96 -7.64 5.24
N ASP A 591 1.91 -7.71 4.43
CA ASP A 591 2.00 -7.75 2.98
C ASP A 591 1.57 -6.40 2.42
N ARG A 592 2.35 -5.84 1.51
CA ARG A 592 2.00 -4.59 0.82
C ARG A 592 1.95 -4.80 -0.69
N PHE A 593 1.09 -4.03 -1.33
CA PHE A 593 0.86 -4.07 -2.77
C PHE A 593 0.76 -2.66 -3.32
N SER A 594 1.41 -2.42 -4.47
CA SER A 594 1.04 -1.31 -5.34
C SER A 594 -0.37 -1.51 -5.87
N SER A 595 -0.95 -0.49 -6.50
CA SER A 595 -2.35 -0.53 -6.98
C SER A 595 -2.80 -1.92 -7.45
N VAL A 596 -3.92 -2.39 -6.90
CA VAL A 596 -4.56 -3.67 -7.26
C VAL A 596 -5.79 -3.48 -8.16
N PHE A 597 -5.96 -2.29 -8.76
CA PHE A 597 -6.93 -2.10 -9.82
C PHE A 597 -6.58 -3.00 -11.02
N PRO A 598 -7.52 -3.68 -11.69
CA PRO A 598 -7.13 -4.60 -12.74
C PRO A 598 -6.50 -3.87 -13.95
N PHE A 599 -5.49 -4.47 -14.58
CA PHE A 599 -4.98 -4.04 -15.87
C PHE A 599 -5.94 -4.47 -16.99
N SER A 600 -6.03 -3.76 -18.11
CA SER A 600 -7.03 -4.04 -19.16
C SER A 600 -6.57 -4.94 -20.31
N ALA A 601 -5.28 -5.25 -20.40
CA ALA A 601 -4.75 -6.03 -21.52
C ALA A 601 -5.44 -7.40 -21.65
N ALA A 602 -5.83 -7.67 -22.90
CA ALA A 602 -6.28 -8.93 -23.47
C ALA A 602 -5.09 -9.62 -24.15
#